data_AF-A0A938NR24-F1
#
_entry.id   AF-A0A938NR24-F1
#
_cell.length_a   1.000
_cell.length_b   1.000
_cell.length_c   1.000
_cell.angle_alpha   90.00
_cell.angle_beta   90.00
_cell.angle_gamma   90.00
#
_symmetry.space_group_name_H-M   'P 1'
#
loop_
_entity.id
_entity.type
_entity.pdbx_description
1 polymer ?
#
loop_
_entity_poly.entity_id
_entity_poly.type
_entity_poly.pdbx_seq_one_letter_code
_entity_poly.pdbx_strand_id
1 'polypeptide(L)'
;MKRRMSSFMVLLFILIFFASIFVRDATADKIDEIKVELESYNWQTRLSAVEKLKGIKDERAFKLLLEIADTSVEYWPIKIKAMLLLGEIGNPKAIELLLKVFNDAFLNSECPSIKSRYFT
;
A
#
# COMPACT_ATOMS: atom_id res chain seq x y z
N MET A 1 4.74 -20.83 -49.69
CA MET A 1 5.56 -20.48 -48.50
C MET A 1 4.79 -19.50 -47.63
N LYS A 2 3.77 -19.95 -46.89
CA LYS A 2 2.89 -19.09 -46.08
C LYS A 2 2.46 -19.89 -44.85
N ARG A 3 2.57 -19.27 -43.66
CA ARG A 3 1.98 -19.69 -42.37
C ARG A 3 2.64 -20.86 -41.62
N ARG A 4 3.87 -20.65 -41.12
CA ARG A 4 4.31 -21.28 -39.84
C ARG A 4 4.35 -20.30 -38.67
N MET A 5 4.49 -18.99 -38.95
CA MET A 5 4.52 -17.92 -37.94
C MET A 5 3.27 -17.83 -37.05
N SER A 6 2.07 -18.15 -37.56
CA SER A 6 0.82 -18.03 -36.79
C SER A 6 0.78 -19.00 -35.59
N SER A 7 1.28 -20.22 -35.73
CA SER A 7 1.23 -21.23 -34.66
C SER A 7 2.25 -20.92 -33.56
N PHE A 8 3.45 -20.49 -33.95
CA PHE A 8 4.48 -20.02 -33.01
C PHE A 8 4.04 -18.79 -32.23
N MET A 9 3.36 -17.84 -32.89
CA MET A 9 2.86 -16.64 -32.24
C MET A 9 1.79 -16.97 -31.19
N VAL A 10 0.88 -17.90 -31.48
CA VAL A 10 -0.15 -18.37 -30.52
C VAL A 10 0.49 -19.07 -29.31
N LEU A 11 1.48 -19.94 -29.53
CA LEU A 11 2.18 -20.61 -28.43
C LEU A 11 2.92 -19.60 -27.53
N LEU A 12 3.52 -18.57 -28.12
CA LEU A 12 4.19 -17.49 -27.40
C LEU A 12 3.19 -16.69 -26.53
N PHE A 13 2.03 -16.35 -27.08
CA PHE A 13 0.97 -15.67 -26.33
C PHE A 13 0.44 -16.51 -25.17
N ILE A 14 0.27 -17.82 -25.36
CA ILE A 14 -0.14 -18.75 -24.29
C ILE A 14 0.91 -18.79 -23.17
N LEU A 15 2.19 -18.90 -23.52
CA LEU A 15 3.28 -18.92 -22.54
C LEU A 15 3.38 -17.59 -21.76
N ILE A 16 3.20 -16.45 -22.43
CA ILE A 16 3.17 -15.12 -21.79
C ILE A 16 1.96 -15.00 -20.86
N PHE A 17 0.80 -15.51 -21.26
CA PHE A 17 -0.42 -15.49 -20.45
C PHE A 17 -0.28 -16.36 -19.19
N PHE A 18 0.24 -17.58 -19.32
CA PHE A 18 0.53 -18.46 -18.18
C PHE A 18 1.60 -17.87 -17.25
N ALA A 19 2.66 -17.28 -17.79
CA ALA A 19 3.67 -16.56 -16.99
C ALA A 19 3.05 -15.38 -16.24
N SER A 20 2.14 -14.63 -16.88
CA SER A 20 1.45 -13.49 -16.26
C SER A 20 0.48 -13.91 -15.15
N ILE A 21 -0.19 -15.05 -15.31
CA ILE A 21 -1.04 -15.64 -14.26
C ILE A 21 -0.18 -16.07 -13.07
N PHE A 22 0.93 -16.77 -13.33
CA PHE A 22 1.81 -17.29 -12.28
C PHE A 22 2.46 -16.17 -11.44
N VAL A 23 2.86 -15.05 -12.06
CA VAL A 23 3.40 -13.89 -11.31
C VAL A 23 2.34 -13.20 -10.45
N ARG A 24 1.08 -13.16 -10.88
CA ARG A 24 -0.02 -12.52 -10.11
C ARG A 24 -0.30 -13.26 -8.80
N ASP A 25 -0.24 -14.59 -8.82
CA ASP A 25 -0.53 -15.47 -7.68
C ASP A 25 0.38 -15.17 -6.47
N ALA A 26 1.69 -15.09 -6.70
CA ALA A 26 2.68 -14.85 -5.65
C ALA A 26 2.52 -13.50 -4.93
N THR A 27 1.96 -12.48 -5.60
CA THR A 27 1.72 -11.16 -4.99
C THR A 27 0.40 -11.08 -4.24
N ALA A 28 -0.62 -11.84 -4.66
CA ALA A 28 -1.89 -11.94 -3.95
C ALA A 28 -1.71 -12.59 -2.58
N ASP A 29 -0.99 -13.71 -2.54
CA ASP A 29 -0.69 -14.42 -1.29
C ASP A 29 0.02 -13.50 -0.28
N LYS A 30 0.97 -12.68 -0.75
CA LYS A 30 1.74 -11.79 0.12
C LYS A 30 0.90 -10.66 0.72
N ILE A 31 -0.05 -10.10 -0.03
CA ILE A 31 -0.93 -9.04 0.49
C ILE A 31 -1.92 -9.59 1.51
N ASP A 32 -2.43 -10.80 1.28
CA ASP A 32 -3.39 -11.42 2.19
C ASP A 32 -2.71 -11.85 3.50
N GLU A 33 -1.46 -12.31 3.45
CA GLU A 33 -0.63 -12.51 4.66
C GLU A 33 -0.46 -11.21 5.46
N ILE A 34 -0.11 -10.10 4.79
CA ILE A 34 0.08 -8.80 5.46
C ILE A 34 -1.21 -8.30 6.10
N LYS A 35 -2.38 -8.54 5.50
CA LYS A 35 -3.67 -8.19 6.11
C LYS A 35 -3.88 -8.89 7.45
N VAL A 36 -3.55 -10.18 7.54
CA VAL A 36 -3.64 -10.91 8.81
C VAL A 36 -2.73 -10.27 9.87
N GLU A 37 -1.52 -9.84 9.49
CA GLU A 37 -0.61 -9.16 10.41
C GLU A 37 -1.12 -7.77 10.84
N LEU A 38 -1.79 -7.05 9.94
CA LEU A 38 -2.45 -5.76 10.23
C LEU A 38 -3.61 -5.91 11.22
N GLU A 39 -4.20 -7.09 11.37
CA GLU A 39 -5.25 -7.36 12.36
C GLU A 39 -4.70 -7.82 13.73
N SER A 40 -3.38 -7.90 13.89
CA SER A 40 -2.74 -8.34 15.14
C SER A 40 -3.04 -7.37 16.29
N TYR A 41 -3.31 -7.93 17.48
CA TYR A 41 -3.40 -7.16 18.72
C TYR A 41 -2.07 -6.48 19.09
N ASN A 42 -0.94 -7.03 18.65
CA ASN A 42 0.40 -6.49 18.89
C ASN A 42 0.70 -5.37 17.87
N TRP A 43 0.86 -4.14 18.35
CA TRP A 43 1.10 -2.98 17.49
C TRP A 43 2.44 -3.03 16.76
N GLN A 44 3.47 -3.68 17.32
CA GLN A 44 4.75 -3.90 16.64
C GLN A 44 4.58 -4.84 15.44
N THR A 45 3.72 -5.86 15.54
CA THR A 45 3.37 -6.71 14.41
C THR A 45 2.69 -5.89 13.30
N ARG A 46 1.71 -5.06 13.66
CA ARG A 46 1.04 -4.17 12.68
C ARG A 46 2.01 -3.17 12.05
N LEU A 47 2.93 -2.60 12.82
CA LEU A 47 3.96 -1.69 12.30
C LEU A 47 4.86 -2.41 11.28
N SER A 48 5.31 -3.62 11.60
CA SER A 48 6.09 -4.46 10.68
C SER A 48 5.30 -4.77 9.40
N ALA A 49 4.00 -5.06 9.53
CA ALA A 49 3.12 -5.29 8.39
C ALA A 49 3.05 -4.07 7.47
N VAL A 50 2.92 -2.85 8.02
CA VAL A 50 2.98 -1.60 7.25
C VAL A 50 4.33 -1.43 6.56
N GLU A 51 5.44 -1.76 7.23
CA GLU A 51 6.77 -1.71 6.60
C GLU A 51 6.92 -2.67 5.42
N LYS A 52 6.32 -3.86 5.50
CA LYS A 52 6.31 -4.83 4.40
C LYS A 52 5.60 -4.31 3.16
N LEU A 53 4.65 -3.38 3.29
CA LEU A 53 3.97 -2.75 2.16
C LEU A 53 4.91 -1.89 1.30
N LYS A 54 6.02 -1.36 1.84
CA LYS A 54 6.97 -0.44 1.16
C LYS A 54 7.55 -0.99 -0.15
N GLY A 55 7.60 -2.32 -0.33
CA GLY A 55 8.18 -2.95 -1.51
C GLY A 55 7.16 -3.52 -2.50
N ILE A 56 5.86 -3.42 -2.23
CA ILE A 56 4.85 -4.14 -3.00
C ILE A 56 4.30 -3.24 -4.11
N LYS A 57 4.59 -3.61 -5.36
CA LYS A 57 4.09 -2.95 -6.58
C LYS A 57 2.67 -3.40 -6.93
N ASP A 58 1.77 -3.37 -5.95
CA ASP A 58 0.36 -3.73 -6.09
C ASP A 58 -0.52 -2.55 -5.64
N GLU A 59 -1.55 -2.21 -6.43
CA GLU A 59 -2.50 -1.14 -6.08
C GLU A 59 -3.21 -1.42 -4.74
N ARG A 60 -3.38 -2.68 -4.36
CA ARG A 60 -3.92 -3.08 -3.05
C ARG A 60 -3.04 -2.64 -1.90
N ALA A 61 -1.71 -2.68 -2.02
CA ALA A 61 -0.80 -2.18 -0.99
C ALA A 61 -0.98 -0.67 -0.79
N PHE A 62 -1.09 0.06 -1.90
CA PHE A 62 -1.35 1.51 -1.85
C PHE A 62 -2.70 1.80 -1.18
N LYS A 63 -3.75 1.04 -1.50
CA LYS A 63 -5.06 1.19 -0.86
C LYS A 63 -5.02 0.93 0.65
N LEU A 64 -4.31 -0.12 1.10
CA LEU A 64 -4.14 -0.40 2.52
C LEU A 64 -3.42 0.75 3.24
N LEU A 65 -2.39 1.34 2.62
CA LEU A 65 -1.71 2.51 3.21
C LEU A 65 -2.64 3.73 3.37
N LEU A 66 -3.54 3.96 2.40
CA LEU A 66 -4.55 5.02 2.53
C LEU A 66 -5.51 4.75 3.69
N GLU A 67 -6.02 3.53 3.81
CA GLU A 67 -6.95 3.13 4.88
C GLU A 67 -6.31 3.29 6.27
N ILE A 68 -5.04 2.91 6.42
CA ILE A 68 -4.29 3.04 7.67
C ILE A 68 -4.00 4.50 8.01
N ALA A 69 -3.76 5.36 7.02
CA ALA A 69 -3.54 6.79 7.27
C ALA A 69 -4.82 7.54 7.64
N ASP A 70 -5.99 7.16 7.10
CA ASP A 70 -7.27 7.85 7.30
C ASP A 70 -8.03 7.43 8.58
N THR A 71 -7.72 6.27 9.16
CA THR A 71 -8.44 5.76 10.33
C THR A 71 -8.18 6.57 11.62
N SER A 72 -9.20 6.69 12.47
CA SER A 72 -9.09 7.38 13.77
C SER A 72 -8.67 6.48 14.93
N VAL A 73 -8.67 5.16 14.74
CA VAL A 73 -8.50 4.19 15.85
C VAL A 73 -7.12 3.52 15.88
N GLU A 74 -6.29 3.72 14.86
CA GLU A 74 -4.97 3.09 14.80
C GLU A 74 -3.92 3.86 15.62
N TYR A 75 -2.94 3.12 16.13
CA TYR A 75 -1.80 3.64 16.87
C TYR A 75 -1.00 4.64 16.04
N TRP A 76 -0.80 5.83 16.60
CA TRP A 76 -0.29 6.98 15.86
C TRP A 76 1.06 6.77 15.13
N PRO A 77 2.07 6.10 15.72
CA PRO A 77 3.31 5.76 14.98
C PRO A 77 3.08 4.93 13.71
N ILE A 78 2.08 4.05 13.69
CA ILE A 78 1.71 3.26 12.50
C ILE A 78 1.12 4.18 11.43
N LYS A 79 0.25 5.13 11.83
CA LYS A 79 -0.30 6.14 10.92
C LYS A 79 0.79 7.01 10.29
N ILE A 80 1.74 7.53 11.09
CA ILE A 80 2.90 8.29 10.55
C ILE A 80 3.64 7.44 9.53
N LYS A 81 3.91 6.17 9.86
CA LYS A 81 4.62 5.29 8.95
C LYS A 81 3.89 5.14 7.62
N ALA A 82 2.58 4.89 7.66
CA ALA A 82 1.76 4.81 6.44
C ALA A 82 1.81 6.11 5.62
N MET A 83 1.70 7.27 6.26
CA MET A 83 1.81 8.59 5.59
C MET A 83 3.18 8.81 4.96
N LEU A 84 4.27 8.44 5.65
CA LEU A 84 5.63 8.52 5.12
C LEU A 84 5.77 7.64 3.86
N LEU A 85 5.27 6.41 3.92
CA LEU A 85 5.29 5.50 2.77
C LEU A 85 4.48 6.03 1.59
N LEU A 86 3.29 6.61 1.83
CA LEU A 86 2.49 7.27 0.80
C LEU A 86 3.27 8.42 0.13
N GLY A 87 3.98 9.23 0.92
CA GLY A 87 4.86 10.29 0.43
C GLY A 87 6.04 9.76 -0.40
N GLU A 88 6.68 8.69 0.05
CA GLU A 88 7.77 8.01 -0.69
C GLU A 88 7.29 7.39 -2.01
N ILE A 89 6.07 6.83 -2.04
CA ILE A 89 5.46 6.28 -3.27
C ILE A 89 5.20 7.40 -4.29
N GLY A 90 4.89 8.62 -3.83
CA GLY A 90 4.71 9.78 -4.69
C GLY A 90 3.47 9.73 -5.60
N ASN A 91 2.49 8.88 -5.29
CA ASN A 91 1.25 8.78 -6.07
C ASN A 91 0.33 9.98 -5.76
N PRO A 92 -0.07 10.80 -6.75
CA PRO A 92 -0.91 11.97 -6.53
C PRO A 92 -2.26 11.67 -5.85
N LYS A 93 -2.77 10.44 -5.96
CA LYS A 93 -4.00 10.01 -5.26
C LYS A 93 -3.91 10.15 -3.73
N ALA A 94 -2.70 10.18 -3.15
CA ALA A 94 -2.51 10.35 -1.71
C ALA A 94 -2.58 11.82 -1.26
N ILE A 95 -2.48 12.80 -2.17
CA ILE A 95 -2.34 14.22 -1.81
C ILE A 95 -3.56 14.71 -1.01
N GLU A 96 -4.77 14.43 -1.48
CA GLU A 96 -6.00 14.86 -0.81
C GLU A 96 -6.08 14.31 0.61
N LEU A 97 -5.78 13.02 0.79
CA LEU A 97 -5.75 12.39 2.10
C LEU A 97 -4.69 13.01 3.02
N LEU A 98 -3.46 13.20 2.53
CA LEU A 98 -2.38 13.76 3.34
C LEU A 98 -2.69 15.20 3.76
N LEU A 99 -3.31 16.00 2.89
CA LEU A 99 -3.78 17.36 3.22
C LEU A 99 -4.92 17.33 4.24
N LYS A 100 -5.86 16.40 4.11
CA LYS A 100 -6.93 16.19 5.09
C LYS A 100 -6.35 15.88 6.47
N VAL A 101 -5.46 14.88 6.58
CA VAL A 101 -4.83 14.48 7.85
C VAL A 101 -4.00 15.62 8.44
N PHE A 102 -3.33 16.42 7.61
CA PHE A 102 -2.55 17.57 8.09
C PHE A 102 -3.43 18.66 8.71
N ASN A 103 -4.56 18.99 8.08
CA ASN A 103 -5.45 20.08 8.50
C ASN A 103 -6.47 19.69 9.56
N ASP A 104 -6.73 18.39 9.74
CA ASP A 104 -7.73 17.90 10.68
C ASP A 104 -7.13 17.73 12.08
N ALA A 105 -7.57 18.59 13.00
CA ALA A 105 -7.09 18.60 14.39
C ALA A 105 -7.37 17.30 15.15
N PHE A 106 -8.42 16.56 14.78
CA PHE A 106 -8.75 15.28 15.37
C PHE A 106 -7.87 14.17 14.80
N LEU A 107 -7.60 14.20 13.48
CA LEU A 107 -6.69 13.25 12.87
C LEU A 107 -5.22 13.51 13.25
N ASN A 108 -4.85 14.71 13.70
CA ASN A 108 -3.48 15.05 14.12
C ASN A 108 -3.28 15.24 15.64
N SER A 109 -4.33 15.12 16.46
CA SER A 109 -4.30 15.44 17.91
C SER A 109 -3.23 14.65 18.68
N GLU A 110 -3.07 13.39 18.29
CA GLU A 110 -2.14 12.40 18.87
C GLU A 110 -0.73 12.46 18.28
N CYS A 111 -0.48 13.42 17.37
CA CYS A 111 0.81 13.62 16.71
C CYS A 111 1.58 14.82 17.26
N PRO A 112 2.52 14.64 18.19
CA PRO A 112 3.37 15.75 18.62
C PRO A 112 4.15 16.39 17.46
N SER A 113 4.48 15.62 16.41
CA SER A 113 5.30 16.07 15.28
C SER A 113 4.53 16.78 14.16
N ILE A 114 3.19 16.65 14.09
CA ILE A 114 2.34 17.41 13.14
C ILE A 114 1.73 18.65 13.81
N LYS A 115 1.83 18.78 15.15
CA LYS A 115 1.49 20.02 15.86
C LYS A 115 2.45 21.13 15.43
N SER A 116 2.05 21.81 14.38
CA SER A 116 2.54 23.14 14.08
C SER A 116 2.20 24.02 15.27
N ARG A 117 3.24 24.58 15.90
CA ARG A 117 3.21 25.45 17.08
C ARG A 117 2.53 26.81 16.80
N TYR A 118 1.49 26.85 15.96
CA TYR A 118 0.89 28.08 15.41
C TYR A 118 -0.50 28.40 15.93
N PHE A 119 -0.87 27.91 17.12
CA PHE A 119 -1.93 28.57 17.88
C PHE A 119 -1.42 28.75 19.30
N THR A 120 -0.96 29.98 19.56
CA THR A 120 -0.76 30.59 20.88
C THR A 120 -1.96 30.41 21.78
#